data_AF-A0A222AJF4-F1
#
_entry.id   AF-A0A222AJF4-F1
#
_cell.length_a   1.000
_cell.length_b   1.000
_cell.length_c   1.000
_cell.angle_alpha   90.00
_cell.angle_beta   90.00
_cell.angle_gamma   90.00
#
_symmetry.space_group_name_H-M   'P 1'
#
loop_
_entity.id
_entity.type
_entity.pdbx_description
1 polymer ?
#
loop_
_entity_poly.entity_id
_entity_poly.type
_entity_poly.pdbx_seq_one_letter_code
_entity_poly.pdbx_strand_id
1 'polypeptide(L)'
;SVWAEHMSEDCRRRFYKNWYKCKKKAFTKASKKWQDELGRKSIEKDFKKMIRYCSVVRVIAHTQMKLLKQRQKKAHIMEIQVNGGTIEDKVNWAREHLEKPIPIDSVFAQDEMIDCIGVTKGKGYKGVTSRWHTKKLPRKTHKGLRKAACIGAWHPSRVSFTVARAGQKGYHHRTEMNKKIYRIGQGIHTKDGKVIKNNASTEYDLSEKSITPMGGFPHYGEVNNDFVMIKGCCMGPKKRVITLRKSLRTHTKRAALEK
;
A
#
# COMPACT_ATOMS: atom_id res chain seq x y z
N SER A 1 0.96 18.39 13.68
CA SER A 1 1.84 17.54 12.85
C SER A 1 3.19 18.21 12.71
N VAL A 2 4.26 17.51 13.04
CA VAL A 2 5.64 17.98 12.81
C VAL A 2 6.16 17.37 11.51
N TRP A 3 6.90 18.15 10.72
CA TRP A 3 7.47 17.73 9.44
C TRP A 3 8.99 17.87 9.48
N ALA A 4 9.69 16.96 8.80
CA ALA A 4 11.14 17.00 8.61
C ALA A 4 11.62 18.28 7.87
N GLU A 5 12.91 18.59 7.97
CA GLU A 5 13.51 19.74 7.29
C GLU A 5 13.57 19.51 5.79
N HIS A 6 14.14 18.38 5.39
CA HIS A 6 14.34 17.99 4.02
C HIS A 6 13.21 17.09 3.53
N MET A 7 12.42 17.62 2.59
CA MET A 7 11.35 16.88 1.94
C MET A 7 11.72 16.58 0.50
N SER A 8 11.69 15.29 0.13
CA SER A 8 12.01 14.85 -1.22
C SER A 8 11.05 15.44 -2.27
N GLU A 9 11.55 15.64 -3.49
CA GLU A 9 10.75 16.21 -4.59
C GLU A 9 9.52 15.35 -4.93
N ASP A 10 9.66 14.02 -4.91
CA ASP A 10 8.57 13.08 -5.20
C ASP A 10 7.47 13.12 -4.14
N CYS A 11 7.81 13.37 -2.86
CA CYS A 11 6.85 13.67 -1.81
C CYS A 11 6.18 15.03 -2.03
N ARG A 12 6.95 16.09 -2.29
CA ARG A 12 6.42 17.45 -2.55
C ARG A 12 5.45 17.49 -3.74
N ARG A 13 5.66 16.64 -4.76
CA ARG A 13 4.73 16.47 -5.88
C ARG A 13 3.32 16.09 -5.42
N ARG A 14 3.15 15.38 -4.29
CA ARG A 14 1.81 15.00 -3.80
C ARG A 14 0.91 16.22 -3.59
N PHE A 15 1.47 17.32 -3.10
CA PHE A 15 0.79 18.58 -2.78
C PHE A 15 0.42 19.45 -4.00
N TYR A 16 0.81 19.04 -5.21
CA TYR A 16 0.49 19.77 -6.44
C TYR A 16 -0.28 18.88 -7.42
N LYS A 17 -1.41 19.35 -7.95
CA LYS A 17 -2.06 18.68 -9.09
C LYS A 17 -1.21 18.82 -10.36
N ASN A 18 -0.70 20.02 -10.63
CA ASN A 18 0.19 20.29 -11.77
C ASN A 18 1.56 20.77 -11.30
N TRP A 19 2.53 19.86 -11.25
CA TRP A 19 3.89 20.14 -10.78
C TRP A 19 4.67 21.08 -11.72
N TYR A 20 4.46 20.97 -13.03
CA TYR A 20 5.26 21.69 -14.02
C TYR A 20 4.85 23.15 -14.16
N LYS A 21 3.58 23.48 -13.92
CA LYS A 21 3.08 24.87 -13.95
C LYS A 21 3.19 25.61 -12.61
N CYS A 22 3.53 24.92 -11.53
CA CYS A 22 3.56 25.55 -10.20
C CYS A 22 4.94 26.13 -9.87
N LYS A 23 4.99 27.11 -8.97
CA LYS A 23 6.23 27.69 -8.42
C LYS A 23 6.94 26.78 -7.40
N LYS A 24 6.44 25.56 -7.16
CA LYS A 24 7.03 24.55 -6.26
C LYS A 24 7.42 25.11 -4.88
N LYS A 25 6.50 25.81 -4.20
CA LYS A 25 6.70 26.45 -2.88
C LYS A 25 6.26 25.61 -1.66
N ALA A 26 5.82 24.37 -1.85
CA ALA A 26 5.37 23.52 -0.74
C ALA A 26 6.53 23.28 0.23
N PHE A 27 6.24 23.46 1.52
CA PHE A 27 7.18 23.31 2.66
C PHE A 27 8.35 24.28 2.73
N THR A 28 8.52 25.24 1.80
CA THR A 28 9.70 26.14 1.83
C THR A 28 9.76 27.00 3.08
N LYS A 29 8.63 27.49 3.59
CA LYS A 29 8.57 28.23 4.88
C LYS A 29 8.70 27.31 6.09
N ALA A 30 8.24 26.06 5.98
CA ALA A 30 8.30 25.10 7.09
C ALA A 30 9.74 24.61 7.31
N SER A 31 10.47 24.30 6.22
CA SER A 31 11.87 23.89 6.29
C SER A 31 12.76 24.98 6.91
N LYS A 32 12.52 26.27 6.61
CA LYS A 32 13.27 27.38 7.23
C LYS A 32 13.18 27.41 8.76
N LYS A 33 12.09 26.92 9.36
CA LYS A 33 11.97 26.86 10.83
C LYS A 33 13.01 25.95 11.49
N TRP A 34 13.58 25.00 10.77
CA TRP A 34 14.65 24.15 11.30
C TRP A 34 16.00 24.88 11.37
N GLN A 35 16.16 25.93 10.57
CA GLN A 35 17.37 26.75 10.49
C GLN A 35 17.35 27.88 11.52
N ASP A 36 16.17 28.44 11.81
CA ASP A 36 15.98 29.52 12.78
C ASP A 36 15.88 28.99 14.22
N GLU A 37 16.53 29.64 15.19
CA GLU A 37 16.49 29.22 16.61
C GLU A 37 15.06 29.26 17.19
N LEU A 38 14.31 30.32 16.91
CA LEU A 38 12.91 30.46 17.31
C LEU A 38 12.02 29.37 16.67
N GLY A 39 12.33 28.99 15.43
CA GLY A 39 11.63 27.93 14.72
C GLY A 39 11.88 26.56 15.35
N ARG A 40 13.14 26.25 15.70
CA ARG A 40 13.51 25.03 16.42
C ARG A 40 12.83 24.95 17.78
N LYS A 41 12.79 26.04 18.55
CA LYS A 41 12.05 26.11 19.83
C LYS A 41 10.55 25.85 19.65
N SER A 42 9.95 26.36 18.58
CA SER A 42 8.54 26.07 18.24
C SER A 42 8.32 24.59 17.93
N ILE A 43 9.23 23.95 17.18
CA ILE A 43 9.14 22.53 16.83
C ILE A 43 9.30 21.66 18.08
N GLU A 44 10.25 21.98 18.95
CA GLU A 44 10.47 21.29 20.23
C GLU A 44 9.23 21.39 21.14
N LYS A 45 8.58 22.57 21.17
CA LYS A 45 7.32 22.76 21.89
C LYS A 45 6.21 21.86 21.34
N ASP A 46 6.15 21.67 20.03
CA ASP A 46 5.16 20.79 19.41
C ASP A 46 5.43 19.31 19.73
N PHE A 47 6.69 18.87 19.77
CA PHE A 47 7.05 17.53 20.25
C PHE A 47 6.64 17.32 21.71
N LYS A 48 6.93 18.27 22.60
CA LYS A 48 6.49 18.20 24.01
C LYS A 48 4.98 18.15 24.16
N LYS A 49 4.23 18.89 23.33
CA LYS A 49 2.76 18.80 23.29
C LYS A 49 2.29 17.42 22.83
N MET A 50 2.96 16.82 21.84
CA MET A 50 2.62 15.47 21.40
C MET A 50 2.80 14.45 22.53
N ILE A 51 3.91 14.53 23.26
CA ILE A 51 4.17 13.64 24.41
C ILE A 51 3.10 13.80 25.50
N ARG A 52 2.72 15.04 25.82
CA ARG A 52 1.78 15.33 26.91
C ARG A 52 0.32 15.00 26.59
N TYR A 53 -0.12 15.26 25.36
CA TYR A 53 -1.56 15.27 25.03
C TYR A 53 -1.98 14.19 24.04
N CYS A 54 -1.06 13.60 23.27
CA CYS A 54 -1.44 12.60 22.26
C CYS A 54 -1.49 11.20 22.87
N SER A 55 -2.54 10.45 22.52
CA SER A 55 -2.69 9.02 22.85
C SER A 55 -2.18 8.10 21.74
N VAL A 56 -2.09 8.59 20.51
CA VAL A 56 -1.64 7.83 19.34
C VAL A 56 -0.69 8.68 18.53
N VAL A 57 0.46 8.09 18.17
CA VAL A 57 1.47 8.70 17.32
C VAL A 57 1.51 7.96 15.99
N ARG A 58 1.43 8.71 14.89
CA ARG A 58 1.57 8.18 13.53
C ARG A 58 2.66 8.95 12.81
N VAL A 59 3.53 8.21 12.13
CA VAL A 59 4.53 8.79 11.24
C VAL A 59 3.95 8.92 9.84
N ILE A 60 4.22 10.05 9.18
CA ILE A 60 3.87 10.24 7.77
C ILE A 60 5.02 9.70 6.93
N ALA A 61 4.82 8.56 6.31
CA ALA A 61 5.80 7.93 5.42
C ALA A 61 5.39 8.10 3.95
N HIS A 62 6.36 8.06 3.06
CA HIS A 62 6.09 8.04 1.62
C HIS A 62 6.95 7.05 0.85
N THR A 63 6.41 6.55 -0.25
CA THR A 63 7.15 5.66 -1.16
C THR A 63 8.19 6.43 -1.97
N GLN A 64 9.25 5.74 -2.41
CA GLN A 64 10.27 6.32 -3.29
C GLN A 64 9.96 5.97 -4.75
N MET A 65 9.22 6.84 -5.45
CA MET A 65 8.77 6.52 -6.81
C MET A 65 9.88 6.57 -7.85
N LYS A 66 10.99 7.27 -7.56
CA LYS A 66 12.14 7.36 -8.48
C LYS A 66 12.85 6.01 -8.66
N LEU A 67 12.85 5.18 -7.61
CA LEU A 67 13.43 3.83 -7.66
C LEU A 67 12.61 2.87 -8.53
N LEU A 68 11.33 3.19 -8.73
CA LEU A 68 10.46 2.45 -9.62
C LEU A 68 10.55 3.08 -11.01
N LYS A 69 10.90 2.28 -12.03
CA LYS A 69 10.92 2.71 -13.45
C LYS A 69 9.50 2.85 -14.04
N GLN A 70 8.61 3.56 -13.34
CA GLN A 70 7.21 3.79 -13.70
C GLN A 70 6.97 5.21 -14.19
N ARG A 71 5.90 5.43 -14.97
CA ARG A 71 5.55 6.77 -15.47
C ARG A 71 5.24 7.77 -14.35
N GLN A 72 4.72 7.30 -13.23
CA GLN A 72 4.32 8.16 -12.11
C GLN A 72 5.53 8.58 -11.28
N LYS A 73 5.74 9.90 -11.15
CA LYS A 73 6.80 10.50 -10.31
C LYS A 73 6.31 10.98 -8.93
N LYS A 74 4.99 10.96 -8.71
CA LYS A 74 4.36 11.45 -7.47
C LYS A 74 4.35 10.34 -6.43
N ALA A 75 4.99 10.55 -5.29
CA ALA A 75 5.05 9.58 -4.20
C ALA A 75 3.66 9.28 -3.59
N HIS A 76 3.51 8.05 -3.08
CA HIS A 76 2.38 7.69 -2.24
C HIS A 76 2.70 8.01 -0.79
N ILE A 77 1.86 8.81 -0.13
CA ILE A 77 2.01 9.20 1.28
C ILE A 77 0.96 8.44 2.08
N MET A 78 1.34 7.93 3.24
CA MET A 78 0.47 7.24 4.18
C MET A 78 0.91 7.50 5.62
N GLU A 79 -0.05 7.63 6.53
CA GLU A 79 0.23 7.58 7.96
C GLU A 79 0.36 6.14 8.42
N ILE A 80 1.44 5.85 9.15
CA ILE A 80 1.70 4.54 9.75
C ILE A 80 1.77 4.74 11.26
N GLN A 81 0.97 3.98 12.00
CA GLN A 81 0.94 4.08 13.46
C GLN A 81 2.14 3.38 14.08
N VAL A 82 2.81 4.06 15.01
CA VAL A 82 3.90 3.47 15.81
C VAL A 82 3.28 2.79 17.02
N ASN A 83 3.51 1.49 17.15
CA ASN A 83 2.99 0.65 18.23
C ASN A 83 4.14 0.19 19.14
N GLY A 84 3.83 -0.13 20.40
CA GLY A 84 4.80 -0.46 21.45
C GLY A 84 5.30 0.76 22.23
N GLY A 85 5.81 0.54 23.44
CA GLY A 85 6.38 1.58 24.31
C GLY A 85 5.39 2.66 24.78
N THR A 86 5.94 3.66 25.49
CA THR A 86 5.21 4.86 25.92
C THR A 86 5.04 5.85 24.75
N ILE A 87 4.23 6.90 24.95
CA ILE A 87 4.09 7.97 23.93
C ILE A 87 5.42 8.68 23.70
N GLU A 88 6.21 8.89 24.75
CA GLU A 88 7.53 9.49 24.68
C GLU A 88 8.48 8.66 23.81
N ASP A 89 8.54 7.34 24.04
CA ASP A 89 9.34 6.42 23.22
C ASP A 89 8.96 6.50 21.74
N LYS A 90 7.65 6.52 21.45
CA LYS A 90 7.13 6.63 20.08
C LYS A 90 7.53 7.95 19.41
N VAL A 91 7.45 9.07 20.14
CA VAL A 91 7.82 10.39 19.62
C VAL A 91 9.34 10.48 19.39
N ASN A 92 10.13 9.97 20.32
CA ASN A 92 11.60 9.96 20.22
C ASN A 92 12.06 9.09 19.05
N TRP A 93 11.50 7.88 18.93
CA TRP A 93 11.75 7.00 17.79
C TRP A 93 11.37 7.67 16.46
N ALA A 94 10.18 8.30 16.39
CA ALA A 94 9.72 9.00 15.20
C ALA A 94 10.65 10.17 14.81
N ARG A 95 11.16 10.92 15.81
CA ARG A 95 12.10 12.02 15.61
C ARG A 95 13.43 11.53 15.05
N GLU A 96 13.97 10.45 15.60
CA GLU A 96 15.25 9.86 15.17
C GLU A 96 15.20 9.33 13.73
N HIS A 97 14.02 8.87 13.29
CA HIS A 97 13.79 8.29 11.97
C HIS A 97 13.29 9.33 10.94
N LEU A 98 13.20 10.62 11.29
CA LEU A 98 12.95 11.66 10.29
C LEU A 98 14.07 11.64 9.24
N GLU A 99 13.68 11.77 7.97
CA GLU A 99 14.57 11.81 6.79
C GLU A 99 15.32 10.51 6.48
N LYS A 100 15.23 9.50 7.34
CA LYS A 100 15.82 8.18 7.12
C LYS A 100 14.83 7.25 6.39
N PRO A 101 15.28 6.45 5.41
CA PRO A 101 14.44 5.41 4.83
C PRO A 101 14.25 4.26 5.82
N ILE A 102 13.06 3.67 5.82
CA ILE A 102 12.74 2.46 6.61
C ILE A 102 12.55 1.31 5.62
N PRO A 103 13.44 0.31 5.60
CA PRO A 103 13.33 -0.84 4.69
C PRO A 103 12.23 -1.81 5.16
N ILE A 104 11.75 -2.65 4.23
CA ILE A 104 10.57 -3.49 4.47
C ILE A 104 10.81 -4.62 5.49
N ASP A 105 12.04 -5.11 5.55
CA ASP A 105 12.54 -6.14 6.48
C ASP A 105 12.55 -5.67 7.95
N SER A 106 12.72 -4.38 8.20
CA SER A 106 12.59 -3.78 9.53
C SER A 106 11.14 -3.73 10.03
N VAL A 107 10.16 -3.82 9.13
CA VAL A 107 8.73 -3.75 9.46
C VAL A 107 8.10 -5.13 9.53
N PHE A 108 8.37 -5.99 8.55
CA PHE A 108 7.77 -7.33 8.44
C PHE A 108 8.84 -8.42 8.51
N ALA A 109 8.47 -9.57 9.06
CA ALA A 109 9.33 -10.74 9.08
C ALA A 109 8.95 -11.73 7.95
N GLN A 110 9.91 -12.55 7.54
CA GLN A 110 9.61 -13.72 6.73
C GLN A 110 8.67 -14.67 7.48
N ASP A 111 7.80 -15.37 6.76
CA ASP A 111 6.78 -16.28 7.30
C ASP A 111 5.68 -15.66 8.15
N GLU A 112 5.68 -14.33 8.28
CA GLU A 112 4.64 -13.59 8.96
C GLU A 112 3.34 -13.51 8.15
N MET A 113 2.20 -13.53 8.86
CA MET A 113 0.88 -13.27 8.29
C MET A 113 0.58 -11.77 8.28
N ILE A 114 0.26 -11.24 7.09
CA ILE A 114 -0.08 -9.83 6.88
C ILE A 114 -1.44 -9.66 6.22
N ASP A 115 -1.95 -8.43 6.28
CA ASP A 115 -3.14 -8.03 5.55
C ASP A 115 -2.75 -7.15 4.35
N CYS A 116 -3.31 -7.44 3.18
CA CYS A 116 -3.19 -6.61 1.99
C CYS A 116 -4.42 -5.73 1.85
N ILE A 117 -4.22 -4.42 1.80
CA ILE A 117 -5.28 -3.41 1.66
C ILE A 117 -5.08 -2.69 0.33
N GLY A 118 -6.13 -2.63 -0.48
CA GLY A 118 -6.03 -1.96 -1.75
C GLY A 118 -7.35 -1.85 -2.49
N VAL A 119 -7.26 -1.39 -3.74
CA VAL A 119 -8.41 -1.26 -4.63
C VAL A 119 -8.39 -2.37 -5.66
N THR A 120 -9.52 -3.06 -5.84
CA THR A 120 -9.67 -4.15 -6.81
C THR A 120 -9.57 -3.67 -8.26
N LYS A 121 -9.26 -4.58 -9.21
CA LYS A 121 -9.24 -4.24 -10.65
C LYS A 121 -10.62 -3.75 -11.08
N GLY A 122 -10.68 -2.54 -11.65
CA GLY A 122 -11.91 -1.96 -12.18
C GLY A 122 -12.39 -2.74 -13.39
N LYS A 123 -13.70 -3.01 -13.46
CA LYS A 123 -14.36 -3.65 -14.61
C LYS A 123 -15.45 -2.76 -15.21
N GLY A 124 -15.61 -1.52 -14.72
CA GLY A 124 -16.60 -0.54 -15.19
C GLY A 124 -18.04 -0.91 -14.83
N TYR A 125 -19.00 -0.32 -15.55
CA TYR A 125 -20.41 -0.65 -15.41
C TYR A 125 -20.69 -2.06 -15.95
N LYS A 126 -21.33 -2.92 -15.14
CA LYS A 126 -21.67 -4.30 -15.49
C LYS A 126 -23.10 -4.64 -15.10
N GLY A 127 -23.74 -5.49 -15.91
CA GLY A 127 -25.07 -6.03 -15.65
C GLY A 127 -25.12 -6.96 -14.44
N VAL A 128 -26.34 -7.27 -13.98
CA VAL A 128 -26.61 -8.01 -12.72
C VAL A 128 -25.91 -9.36 -12.69
N THR A 129 -26.04 -10.16 -13.76
CA THR A 129 -25.40 -11.48 -13.87
C THR A 129 -23.88 -11.40 -13.74
N SER A 130 -23.23 -10.40 -14.34
CA SER A 130 -21.77 -10.28 -14.19
C SER A 130 -21.40 -9.76 -12.81
N ARG A 131 -22.13 -8.78 -12.26
CA ARG A 131 -21.77 -8.12 -11.00
C ARG A 131 -22.04 -8.99 -9.77
N TRP A 132 -23.23 -9.58 -9.72
CA TRP A 132 -23.77 -10.34 -8.58
C TRP A 132 -23.85 -11.85 -8.83
N HIS A 133 -23.45 -12.32 -10.01
CA HIS A 133 -23.47 -13.75 -10.36
C HIS A 133 -24.87 -14.39 -10.29
N THR A 134 -25.93 -13.62 -10.56
CA THR A 134 -27.29 -14.16 -10.66
C THR A 134 -27.40 -15.16 -11.82
N LYS A 135 -28.23 -16.20 -11.65
CA LYS A 135 -28.51 -17.18 -12.71
C LYS A 135 -29.07 -16.46 -13.94
N LYS A 136 -28.59 -16.84 -15.13
CA LYS A 136 -29.15 -16.35 -16.41
C LYS A 136 -30.57 -16.91 -16.58
N LEU A 137 -31.47 -16.10 -17.14
CA LEU A 137 -32.80 -16.57 -17.50
C LEU A 137 -32.74 -17.51 -18.73
N PRO A 138 -33.79 -18.32 -18.95
CA PRO A 138 -33.85 -19.23 -20.11
C PRO A 138 -33.68 -18.50 -21.44
N ARG A 139 -33.18 -19.22 -22.45
CA ARG A 139 -32.88 -18.66 -23.79
C ARG A 139 -34.07 -17.94 -24.43
N LYS A 140 -35.29 -18.45 -24.24
CA LYS A 140 -36.53 -17.93 -24.84
C LYS A 140 -37.14 -16.73 -24.08
N THR A 141 -36.41 -16.14 -23.12
CA THR A 141 -36.92 -14.99 -22.35
C THR A 141 -37.00 -13.74 -23.23
N HIS A 142 -38.18 -13.14 -23.31
CA HIS A 142 -38.38 -11.86 -23.99
C HIS A 142 -37.70 -10.70 -23.23
N LYS A 143 -37.16 -9.72 -23.98
CA LYS A 143 -36.39 -8.57 -23.44
C LYS A 143 -35.14 -8.97 -22.63
N GLY A 144 -34.39 -9.96 -23.12
CA GLY A 144 -33.05 -10.28 -22.65
C GLY A 144 -32.97 -11.21 -21.43
N LEU A 145 -31.91 -12.01 -21.39
CA LEU A 145 -31.75 -13.12 -20.43
C LEU A 145 -30.74 -12.86 -19.29
N ARG A 146 -30.00 -11.74 -19.32
CA ARG A 146 -28.94 -11.41 -18.34
C ARG A 146 -29.41 -10.35 -17.34
N LYS A 147 -30.56 -10.58 -16.73
CA LYS A 147 -31.25 -9.68 -15.80
C LYS A 147 -31.73 -10.44 -14.55
N ALA A 148 -32.06 -9.70 -13.49
CA ALA A 148 -32.93 -10.24 -12.44
C ALA A 148 -34.37 -10.25 -12.98
N ALA A 149 -35.11 -11.35 -12.77
CA ALA A 149 -36.49 -11.46 -13.26
C ALA A 149 -37.44 -10.60 -12.44
N CYS A 150 -37.61 -10.91 -11.15
CA CYS A 150 -38.36 -10.12 -10.19
C CYS A 150 -37.42 -9.27 -9.34
N ILE A 151 -37.73 -7.98 -9.16
CA ILE A 151 -36.92 -7.03 -8.39
C ILE A 151 -37.53 -6.67 -7.03
N GLY A 152 -38.73 -7.16 -6.72
CA GLY A 152 -39.45 -6.89 -5.47
C GLY A 152 -40.89 -7.37 -5.55
N ALA A 153 -41.50 -7.59 -4.37
CA ALA A 153 -42.94 -7.79 -4.26
C ALA A 153 -43.71 -6.48 -4.53
N TRP A 154 -45.04 -6.55 -4.63
CA TRP A 154 -45.88 -5.36 -4.76
C TRP A 154 -45.73 -4.43 -3.54
N HIS A 155 -45.88 -5.00 -2.35
CA HIS A 155 -45.67 -4.30 -1.08
C HIS A 155 -44.39 -4.85 -0.45
N PRO A 156 -43.36 -4.02 -0.16
CA PRO A 156 -43.34 -2.55 -0.18
C PRO A 156 -43.19 -1.93 -1.58
N SER A 157 -43.76 -0.74 -1.79
CA SER A 157 -43.73 0.03 -3.05
C SER A 157 -42.36 0.67 -3.36
N ARG A 158 -41.26 -0.04 -3.09
CA ARG A 158 -39.89 0.36 -3.36
C ARG A 158 -39.00 -0.85 -3.58
N VAL A 159 -38.00 -0.72 -4.47
CA VAL A 159 -36.98 -1.74 -4.65
C VAL A 159 -36.01 -1.69 -3.48
N SER A 160 -35.81 -2.81 -2.78
CA SER A 160 -34.86 -2.91 -1.67
C SER A 160 -33.41 -2.71 -2.14
N PHE A 161 -32.58 -2.10 -1.29
CA PHE A 161 -31.15 -1.93 -1.54
C PHE A 161 -30.39 -3.27 -1.60
N THR A 162 -30.94 -4.33 -1.02
CA THR A 162 -30.38 -5.69 -1.05
C THR A 162 -30.55 -6.38 -2.40
N VAL A 163 -31.42 -5.85 -3.28
CA VAL A 163 -31.71 -6.44 -4.58
C VAL A 163 -30.52 -6.25 -5.53
N ALA A 164 -30.13 -7.34 -6.18
CA ALA A 164 -29.04 -7.34 -7.15
C ALA A 164 -29.41 -6.50 -8.39
N ARG A 165 -28.80 -5.31 -8.53
CA ARG A 165 -28.97 -4.43 -9.70
C ARG A 165 -27.73 -4.38 -10.60
N ALA A 166 -27.79 -3.71 -11.74
CA ALA A 166 -26.61 -3.40 -12.55
C ALA A 166 -25.86 -2.20 -11.97
N GLY A 167 -24.58 -2.05 -12.30
CA GLY A 167 -23.78 -0.90 -11.86
C GLY A 167 -22.28 -1.19 -11.85
N GLN A 168 -21.51 -0.37 -11.14
CA GLN A 168 -20.06 -0.51 -11.04
C GLN A 168 -19.67 -1.90 -10.52
N LYS A 169 -18.72 -2.55 -11.21
CA LYS A 169 -18.05 -3.79 -10.77
C LYS A 169 -16.55 -3.54 -10.65
N GLY A 170 -16.00 -3.80 -9.46
CA GLY A 170 -14.59 -3.60 -9.17
C GLY A 170 -14.22 -2.14 -8.98
N TYR A 171 -12.93 -1.86 -8.74
CA TYR A 171 -12.47 -0.58 -8.22
C TYR A 171 -13.05 -0.26 -6.82
N HIS A 172 -13.34 -1.31 -6.04
CA HIS A 172 -13.75 -1.18 -4.66
C HIS A 172 -12.56 -1.40 -3.73
N HIS A 173 -12.53 -0.67 -2.61
CA HIS A 173 -11.59 -0.87 -1.53
C HIS A 173 -11.85 -2.23 -0.84
N ARG A 174 -10.81 -3.05 -0.67
CA ARG A 174 -10.88 -4.36 -0.04
C ARG A 174 -9.63 -4.60 0.79
N THR A 175 -9.82 -5.36 1.86
CA THR A 175 -8.75 -5.90 2.70
C THR A 175 -8.79 -7.41 2.57
N GLU A 176 -7.73 -8.01 2.03
CA GLU A 176 -7.53 -9.45 2.10
C GLU A 176 -6.60 -9.74 3.27
N MET A 177 -7.13 -10.44 4.27
CA MET A 177 -6.40 -10.78 5.49
C MET A 177 -5.60 -12.08 5.32
N ASN A 178 -4.69 -12.34 6.25
CA ASN A 178 -4.02 -13.63 6.42
C ASN A 178 -3.20 -14.07 5.19
N LYS A 179 -2.48 -13.14 4.58
CA LYS A 179 -1.53 -13.43 3.50
C LYS A 179 -0.18 -13.73 4.13
N LYS A 180 0.32 -14.95 3.94
CA LYS A 180 1.65 -15.34 4.43
C LYS A 180 2.73 -14.73 3.55
N ILE A 181 3.76 -14.15 4.14
CA ILE A 181 4.98 -13.78 3.46
C ILE A 181 5.83 -15.04 3.30
N TYR A 182 6.19 -15.40 2.07
CA TYR A 182 7.11 -16.51 1.82
C TYR A 182 8.57 -16.06 1.71
N ARG A 183 8.79 -14.82 1.27
CA ARG A 183 10.15 -14.30 1.12
C ARG A 183 10.15 -12.79 1.22
N ILE A 184 11.12 -12.25 1.94
CA ILE A 184 11.52 -10.85 1.86
C ILE A 184 12.85 -10.86 1.13
N GLY A 185 12.84 -10.45 -0.13
CA GLY A 185 14.02 -10.48 -0.98
C GLY A 185 14.66 -9.10 -1.03
N GLN A 186 15.98 -9.05 -0.88
CA GLN A 186 16.75 -7.83 -1.05
C GLN A 186 16.78 -7.42 -2.53
N GLY A 187 16.86 -6.12 -2.76
CA GLY A 187 17.12 -5.54 -4.07
C GLY A 187 18.48 -5.96 -4.62
N ILE A 188 18.67 -5.71 -5.91
CA ILE A 188 19.96 -5.86 -6.56
C ILE A 188 20.91 -4.84 -5.94
N HIS A 189 21.98 -5.33 -5.31
CA HIS A 189 22.93 -4.49 -4.60
C HIS A 189 24.36 -4.92 -4.93
N THR A 190 25.31 -4.01 -4.72
CA THR A 190 26.73 -4.29 -4.90
C THR A 190 27.35 -4.52 -3.54
N LYS A 191 28.02 -5.66 -3.37
CA LYS A 191 28.83 -5.97 -2.19
C LYS A 191 30.22 -6.37 -2.67
N ASP A 192 31.26 -5.79 -2.09
CA ASP A 192 32.66 -6.09 -2.43
C ASP A 192 32.96 -5.96 -3.94
N GLY A 193 32.37 -4.94 -4.59
CA GLY A 193 32.53 -4.68 -6.03
C GLY A 193 31.74 -5.64 -6.95
N LYS A 194 31.07 -6.66 -6.40
CA LYS A 194 30.26 -7.62 -7.15
C LYS A 194 28.78 -7.29 -7.05
N VAL A 195 28.09 -7.32 -8.19
CA VAL A 195 26.64 -7.07 -8.24
C VAL A 195 25.90 -8.37 -7.88
N ILE A 196 25.30 -8.39 -6.70
CA ILE A 196 24.51 -9.50 -6.17
C ILE A 196 23.08 -9.40 -6.72
N LYS A 197 22.66 -10.43 -7.47
CA LYS A 197 21.33 -10.52 -8.11
C LYS A 197 20.56 -11.79 -7.77
N ASN A 198 21.10 -12.65 -6.91
CA ASN A 198 20.56 -13.96 -6.55
C ASN A 198 19.38 -13.90 -5.56
N ASN A 199 18.52 -12.89 -5.69
CA ASN A 199 17.41 -12.65 -4.75
C ASN A 199 16.22 -13.61 -4.89
N ALA A 200 16.25 -14.51 -5.88
CA ALA A 200 15.30 -15.62 -6.01
C ALA A 200 15.95 -17.01 -5.95
N SER A 201 17.27 -17.09 -5.75
CA SER A 201 17.94 -18.37 -5.47
C SER A 201 17.57 -18.87 -4.08
N THR A 202 17.40 -20.18 -3.95
CA THR A 202 17.16 -20.88 -2.69
C THR A 202 18.33 -21.82 -2.39
N GLU A 203 18.39 -22.37 -1.17
CA GLU A 203 19.46 -23.31 -0.75
C GLU A 203 19.57 -24.55 -1.65
N TYR A 204 18.44 -24.97 -2.24
CA TYR A 204 18.38 -26.11 -3.15
C TYR A 204 18.71 -25.75 -4.61
N ASP A 205 18.73 -24.45 -4.95
CA ASP A 205 18.98 -24.02 -6.33
C ASP A 205 20.48 -24.00 -6.62
N LEU A 206 20.90 -24.75 -7.65
CA LEU A 206 22.27 -24.71 -8.16
C LEU A 206 22.58 -23.42 -8.94
N SER A 207 21.56 -22.69 -9.39
CA SER A 207 21.71 -21.50 -10.23
C SER A 207 21.42 -20.21 -9.47
N GLU A 208 22.27 -19.21 -9.70
CA GLU A 208 22.05 -17.85 -9.27
C GLU A 208 21.01 -17.16 -10.17
N LYS A 209 19.88 -16.77 -9.59
CA LYS A 209 18.76 -16.18 -10.34
C LYS A 209 18.10 -15.05 -9.57
N SER A 210 17.66 -14.06 -10.33
CA SER A 210 16.84 -12.97 -9.80
C SER A 210 15.35 -13.30 -9.89
N ILE A 211 14.53 -12.64 -9.08
CA ILE A 211 13.07 -12.81 -9.11
C ILE A 211 12.44 -12.34 -10.44
N THR A 212 13.16 -11.52 -11.20
CA THR A 212 12.70 -11.02 -12.49
C THR A 212 12.84 -12.13 -13.55
N PRO A 213 11.75 -12.57 -14.20
CA PRO A 213 11.80 -13.59 -15.24
C PRO A 213 12.46 -13.03 -16.52
N MET A 214 12.80 -13.92 -17.46
CA MET A 214 13.31 -13.53 -18.78
C MET A 214 12.33 -12.56 -19.47
N GLY A 215 12.84 -11.41 -19.94
CA GLY A 215 12.02 -10.34 -20.52
C GLY A 215 11.25 -9.48 -19.51
N GLY A 216 11.42 -9.72 -18.21
CA GLY A 216 10.77 -8.98 -17.13
C GLY A 216 9.31 -9.38 -16.89
N PHE A 217 8.72 -8.86 -15.82
CA PHE A 217 7.32 -9.13 -15.52
C PHE A 217 6.41 -8.44 -16.55
N PRO A 218 5.52 -9.18 -17.26
CA PRO A 218 4.72 -8.60 -18.34
C PRO A 218 3.85 -7.44 -17.84
N HIS A 219 3.88 -6.29 -18.50
CA HIS A 219 3.22 -5.05 -18.08
C HIS A 219 3.63 -4.51 -16.70
N TYR A 220 4.77 -4.92 -16.15
CA TYR A 220 5.36 -4.33 -14.94
C TYR A 220 6.78 -3.82 -15.22
N GLY A 221 7.67 -4.71 -15.68
CA GLY A 221 9.10 -4.48 -15.87
C GLY A 221 9.94 -5.35 -14.92
N GLU A 222 11.16 -4.92 -14.65
CA GLU A 222 12.11 -5.57 -13.73
C GLU A 222 11.83 -5.19 -12.27
N VAL A 223 12.16 -6.09 -11.35
CA VAL A 223 12.13 -5.87 -9.90
C VAL A 223 13.58 -5.80 -9.40
N ASN A 224 14.05 -4.58 -9.15
CA ASN A 224 15.45 -4.30 -8.79
C ASN A 224 15.62 -3.86 -7.32
N ASN A 225 14.53 -3.52 -6.64
CA ASN A 225 14.53 -3.10 -5.24
C ASN A 225 13.99 -4.23 -4.35
N ASP A 226 14.01 -4.02 -3.03
CA ASP A 226 13.45 -4.96 -2.07
C ASP A 226 12.01 -5.33 -2.41
N PHE A 227 11.66 -6.59 -2.24
CA PHE A 227 10.33 -7.12 -2.54
C PHE A 227 9.84 -8.08 -1.48
N VAL A 228 8.52 -8.23 -1.42
CA VAL A 228 7.84 -9.22 -0.59
C VAL A 228 7.07 -10.16 -1.49
N MET A 229 7.33 -11.46 -1.35
CA MET A 229 6.58 -12.51 -2.00
C MET A 229 5.48 -13.01 -1.06
N ILE A 230 4.23 -12.78 -1.44
CA ILE A 230 3.05 -13.18 -0.65
C ILE A 230 2.42 -14.45 -1.23
N LYS A 231 1.84 -15.27 -0.36
CA LYS A 231 1.08 -16.46 -0.75
C LYS A 231 -0.20 -16.07 -1.50
N GLY A 232 -0.37 -16.66 -2.69
CA GLY A 232 -1.59 -16.53 -3.50
C GLY A 232 -1.70 -15.19 -4.22
N CYS A 233 -2.93 -14.77 -4.52
CA CYS A 233 -3.20 -13.51 -5.20
C CYS A 233 -3.32 -12.33 -4.23
N CYS A 234 -3.23 -11.11 -4.77
CA CYS A 234 -3.66 -9.87 -4.10
C CYS A 234 -4.58 -9.05 -5.00
N MET A 235 -5.28 -8.09 -4.41
CA MET A 235 -6.24 -7.27 -5.12
C MET A 235 -5.58 -6.28 -6.08
N GLY A 236 -6.20 -6.09 -7.24
CA GLY A 236 -5.77 -5.09 -8.21
C GLY A 236 -5.00 -5.65 -9.41
N PRO A 237 -4.74 -4.81 -10.43
CA PRO A 237 -3.85 -5.12 -11.53
C PRO A 237 -2.39 -4.89 -11.13
N LYS A 238 -1.50 -5.31 -12.04
CA LYS A 238 -0.07 -4.97 -12.03
C LYS A 238 0.13 -3.45 -11.91
N LYS A 239 1.24 -3.03 -11.31
CA LYS A 239 1.62 -1.62 -11.05
C LYS A 239 0.71 -0.85 -10.08
N ARG A 240 -0.20 -1.53 -9.38
CA ARG A 240 -1.06 -0.91 -8.36
C ARG A 240 -0.33 -0.85 -7.02
N VAL A 241 -0.44 0.30 -6.35
CA VAL A 241 -0.04 0.43 -4.94
C VAL A 241 -0.93 -0.44 -4.05
N ILE A 242 -0.30 -1.20 -3.16
CA ILE A 242 -0.95 -2.03 -2.15
C ILE A 242 -0.37 -1.62 -0.81
N THR A 243 -1.25 -1.37 0.17
CA THR A 243 -0.83 -1.15 1.56
C THR A 243 -0.75 -2.50 2.24
N LEU A 244 0.39 -2.80 2.83
CA LEU A 244 0.56 -3.95 3.71
C LEU A 244 0.38 -3.51 5.15
N ARG A 245 -0.29 -4.32 5.96
CA ARG A 245 -0.51 -4.07 7.37
C ARG A 245 -0.21 -5.34 8.16
N LYS A 246 0.39 -5.19 9.35
CA LYS A 246 0.47 -6.27 10.34
C LYS A 246 -0.94 -6.84 10.59
N SER A 247 -1.05 -8.15 10.78
CA SER A 247 -2.34 -8.75 11.10
C SER A 247 -2.90 -8.14 12.38
N LEU A 248 -4.21 -7.87 12.39
CA LEU A 248 -4.91 -7.43 13.60
C LEU A 248 -5.28 -8.59 14.52
N ARG A 249 -5.16 -9.84 14.03
CA ARG A 249 -5.51 -11.05 14.76
C ARG A 249 -4.25 -11.79 15.12
N THR A 250 -4.18 -12.27 16.35
CA THR A 250 -3.18 -13.25 16.76
C THR A 250 -3.48 -14.57 16.06
N HIS A 251 -2.45 -15.17 15.46
CA HIS A 251 -2.58 -16.44 14.75
C HIS A 251 -1.93 -17.56 15.56
N THR A 252 -2.69 -18.63 15.79
CA THR A 252 -2.23 -19.80 16.58
C THR A 252 -2.23 -21.10 15.77
N LYS A 253 -2.78 -21.08 14.54
CA LYS A 253 -2.85 -22.27 13.69
C LYS A 253 -1.49 -22.56 13.06
N ARG A 254 -1.15 -23.84 12.91
CA ARG A 254 0.10 -24.32 12.29
C ARG A 254 0.46 -23.61 10.98
N ALA A 255 -0.50 -23.45 10.08
CA ALA A 255 -0.28 -22.78 8.78
C ALA A 255 0.24 -21.34 8.88
N ALA A 256 0.03 -20.66 10.01
CA ALA A 256 0.52 -19.32 10.27
C ALA A 256 1.83 -19.28 11.08
N LEU A 257 2.18 -20.38 11.75
CA LEU A 257 3.38 -20.49 12.61
C LEU A 257 4.53 -21.25 11.95
N GLU A 258 4.24 -21.96 10.86
CA GLU A 258 5.24 -22.65 10.03
C GLU A 258 6.28 -21.65 9.53
N LYS A 259 7.55 -22.02 9.59
CA LYS A 259 8.70 -21.30 9.05
C LYS A 259 9.30 -22.12 7.92
#